data_AF-A0A1V5XCM4-F1
#
_entry.id   AF-A0A1V5XCM4-F1
#
_cell.length_a   1.000
_cell.length_b   1.000
_cell.length_c   1.000
_cell.angle_alpha   90.00
_cell.angle_beta   90.00
_cell.angle_gamma   90.00
#
_symmetry.space_group_name_H-M   'P 1'
#
loop_
_entity.id
_entity.type
_entity.pdbx_description
1 polymer ?
#
loop_
_entity_poly.entity_id
_entity_poly.type
_entity_poly.pdbx_seq_one_letter_code
_entity_poly.pdbx_strand_id
1 'polypeptide(L)'
;MRHPSLVNTLLTIGFITVFYGCASSSSQTPMPTAPPIKPTSVEPAEAQWQPTPDAAFRHQAPAPGAEAPWEAPIPLETRLSNGMRVWFIARPALPIVAIQVTSPRGADQQPSPGMGAFLGAMLEQGTTTRNALQVSDAYLDIGASHGAWVDWDSTNAWIQVLPQHLDRGIEILADVFRNPSFAAEEVQRVRSQTIASIRQQNDQPRVLVDNAIARTLFEGSPYGESLLGTESSVASITSQSLKALYRATVAPAESFVVVVGNTTQSEVTASLEKAFGNWKSVAPARQRLRPASRQSKKIRVIDRKGSAQSTLAVTTVGVSRTTKDFDAVLIGNTILGGMFSSRLNLNLREKHAFTYGAYSMFDMRRGPGPFVATAAVDTPNTGAAIKEILNEINTFRSSRVTEEELRLALGRQVKSLPGRFQSATTTARSIAALGVFGLANDEYRQRPGRLERVTPAQVQEMASNRLNPNELQIIVAGDLSVIRPQLMALAYGVIEIIDPSTSKVLETIADSP
;
A
#
# COMPACT_ATOMS: atom_id res chain seq x y z
N MET A 1 -18.16 15.61 -30.44
CA MET A 1 -19.34 15.38 -29.58
C MET A 1 -19.54 13.88 -29.42
N ARG A 2 -19.92 13.46 -28.19
CA ARG A 2 -20.25 12.10 -27.70
C ARG A 2 -19.10 11.24 -27.13
N HIS A 3 -18.93 11.41 -25.81
CA HIS A 3 -18.57 10.43 -24.76
C HIS A 3 -19.40 9.13 -24.84
N PRO A 4 -19.03 7.99 -24.20
CA PRO A 4 -18.54 7.79 -22.81
C PRO A 4 -17.33 6.80 -22.72
N SER A 5 -16.65 6.47 -21.61
CA SER A 5 -17.11 6.06 -20.28
C SER A 5 -15.99 6.14 -19.23
N LEU A 6 -16.36 6.58 -18.01
CA LEU A 6 -15.59 6.46 -16.79
C LEU A 6 -15.46 4.98 -16.37
N VAL A 7 -14.24 4.50 -16.10
CA VAL A 7 -13.99 3.24 -15.41
C VAL A 7 -13.07 3.48 -14.23
N ASN A 8 -13.58 3.15 -13.05
CA ASN A 8 -12.91 3.09 -11.76
C ASN A 8 -11.66 2.19 -11.82
N THR A 9 -10.49 2.72 -11.50
CA THR A 9 -9.29 1.92 -11.24
C THR A 9 -9.33 1.38 -9.81
N LEU A 10 -10.00 0.24 -9.63
CA LEU A 10 -9.81 -0.66 -8.50
C LEU A 10 -8.70 -1.63 -8.88
N LEU A 11 -7.53 -1.54 -8.23
CA LEU A 11 -6.48 -2.56 -8.32
C LEU A 11 -6.99 -3.84 -7.63
N THR A 12 -7.52 -4.77 -8.41
CA THR A 12 -7.78 -6.14 -7.99
C THR A 12 -6.63 -7.01 -8.49
N ILE A 13 -5.83 -7.55 -7.57
CA ILE A 13 -4.85 -8.61 -7.88
C ILE A 13 -5.67 -9.88 -8.12
N GLY A 14 -5.89 -10.22 -9.38
CA GLY A 14 -6.47 -11.49 -9.78
C GLY A 14 -5.43 -12.60 -9.74
N PHE A 15 -5.60 -13.56 -8.83
CA PHE A 15 -4.89 -14.84 -8.87
C PHE A 15 -5.38 -15.65 -10.07
N ILE A 16 -4.47 -16.04 -10.96
CA ILE A 16 -4.74 -17.01 -12.02
C ILE A 16 -4.62 -18.42 -11.42
N THR A 17 -5.75 -19.11 -11.31
CA THR A 17 -5.83 -20.54 -10.98
C THR A 17 -5.46 -21.35 -12.22
N VAL A 18 -4.34 -22.05 -12.21
CA VAL A 18 -3.97 -23.03 -13.26
C VAL A 18 -4.41 -24.41 -12.81
N PHE A 19 -5.40 -24.98 -13.49
CA PHE A 19 -5.76 -26.39 -13.36
C PHE A 19 -4.75 -27.24 -14.13
N TYR A 20 -4.05 -28.15 -13.45
CA TYR A 20 -3.31 -29.24 -14.08
C TYR A 20 -4.25 -30.45 -14.21
N GLY A 21 -4.69 -30.74 -15.44
CA GLY A 21 -5.31 -32.01 -15.79
C GLY A 21 -4.29 -32.92 -16.45
N CYS A 22 -3.98 -34.06 -15.84
CA CYS A 22 -3.27 -35.16 -16.50
C CYS A 22 -4.18 -35.79 -17.57
N ALA A 23 -3.69 -35.95 -18.80
CA ALA A 23 -4.31 -36.82 -19.80
C ALA A 23 -3.26 -37.75 -20.41
N SER A 24 -3.53 -39.04 -20.27
CA SER A 24 -2.85 -40.15 -20.90
C SER A 24 -3.20 -40.26 -22.39
N SER A 25 -2.32 -40.94 -23.11
CA SER A 25 -2.21 -41.15 -24.55
C SER A 25 -3.47 -41.61 -25.30
N SER A 26 -3.73 -40.98 -26.45
CA SER A 26 -4.07 -41.71 -27.68
C SER A 26 -3.41 -41.02 -28.88
N SER A 27 -2.51 -41.74 -29.57
CA SER A 27 -1.83 -41.29 -30.78
C SER A 27 -2.73 -41.50 -31.99
N GLN A 28 -3.69 -40.61 -32.18
CA GLN A 28 -4.25 -40.31 -33.49
C GLN A 28 -3.80 -38.90 -33.85
N THR A 29 -2.93 -38.78 -34.85
CA THR A 29 -2.64 -37.50 -35.48
C THR A 29 -3.98 -36.95 -35.98
N PRO A 30 -4.51 -35.84 -35.44
CA PRO A 30 -5.77 -35.32 -35.92
C PRO A 30 -5.56 -34.92 -37.38
N MET A 31 -6.46 -35.33 -38.27
CA MET A 31 -6.49 -34.81 -39.63
C MET A 31 -6.46 -33.28 -39.57
N PRO A 32 -5.78 -32.59 -40.51
CA PRO A 32 -5.76 -31.15 -40.52
C PRO A 32 -7.21 -30.67 -40.56
N THR A 33 -7.66 -30.08 -39.45
CA THR A 33 -8.96 -29.43 -39.39
C THR A 33 -8.98 -28.39 -40.49
N ALA A 34 -10.04 -28.42 -41.31
CA ALA A 34 -10.26 -27.37 -42.30
C ALA A 34 -10.06 -26.02 -41.61
N PRO A 35 -9.35 -25.05 -42.23
CA PRO A 35 -9.15 -23.74 -41.62
C PRO A 35 -10.50 -23.24 -41.12
N PRO A 36 -10.57 -22.69 -39.88
CA PRO A 36 -11.83 -22.22 -39.33
C PRO A 36 -12.48 -21.33 -40.38
N ILE A 37 -13.75 -21.62 -40.69
CA ILE A 37 -14.55 -20.81 -41.62
C ILE A 37 -14.33 -19.36 -41.16
N LYS A 38 -13.70 -18.53 -42.00
CA LYS A 38 -13.55 -17.11 -41.71
C LYS A 38 -14.94 -16.66 -41.28
N PRO A 39 -15.14 -16.16 -40.05
CA PRO A 39 -16.45 -15.74 -39.63
C PRO A 39 -16.91 -14.77 -40.71
N THR A 40 -18.02 -15.10 -41.38
CA THR A 40 -18.64 -14.19 -42.32
C THR A 40 -18.83 -12.93 -41.51
N SER A 41 -18.10 -11.87 -41.86
CA SER A 41 -18.28 -10.57 -41.25
C SER A 41 -19.68 -10.16 -41.66
N VAL A 42 -20.66 -10.50 -40.82
CA VAL A 42 -21.94 -9.82 -40.85
C VAL A 42 -21.56 -8.40 -40.50
N GLU A 43 -21.50 -7.56 -41.52
CA GLU A 43 -21.42 -6.12 -41.32
C GLU A 43 -22.51 -5.82 -40.29
N PRO A 44 -22.16 -5.31 -39.09
CA PRO A 44 -23.15 -5.05 -38.07
C PRO A 44 -24.22 -4.20 -38.74
N ALA A 45 -25.47 -4.68 -38.78
CA ALA A 45 -26.57 -3.89 -39.30
C ALA A 45 -26.41 -2.50 -38.71
N GLU A 46 -26.30 -1.47 -39.57
CA GLU A 46 -26.04 -0.10 -39.12
C GLU A 46 -26.99 0.18 -37.97
N ALA A 47 -26.44 0.24 -36.75
CA ALA A 47 -27.26 0.44 -35.58
C ALA A 47 -27.86 1.82 -35.77
N GLN A 48 -29.16 1.87 -36.07
CA GLN A 48 -29.90 3.13 -36.14
C GLN A 48 -29.94 3.69 -34.72
N TRP A 49 -28.88 4.41 -34.35
CA TRP A 49 -28.77 5.12 -33.10
C TRP A 49 -29.82 6.22 -33.12
N GLN A 50 -31.00 5.92 -32.57
CA GLN A 50 -31.94 6.99 -32.26
C GLN A 50 -31.31 7.85 -31.18
N PRO A 51 -30.98 9.12 -31.47
CA PRO A 51 -30.48 10.01 -30.44
C PRO A 51 -31.56 10.07 -29.36
N THR A 52 -31.19 9.79 -28.11
CA THR A 52 -32.14 9.94 -27.00
C THR A 52 -32.63 11.38 -27.03
N PRO A 53 -33.94 11.64 -27.22
CA PRO A 53 -34.46 12.99 -27.38
C PRO A 53 -33.93 13.90 -26.28
N ASP A 54 -33.54 15.12 -26.66
CA ASP A 54 -33.10 16.08 -25.67
C ASP A 54 -34.26 16.39 -24.73
N ALA A 55 -33.97 16.47 -23.43
CA ALA A 55 -34.99 16.60 -22.40
C ALA A 55 -34.61 17.75 -21.48
N ALA A 56 -35.59 18.57 -21.10
CA ALA A 56 -35.33 19.82 -20.39
C ALA A 56 -34.46 19.66 -19.12
N PHE A 57 -34.57 18.53 -18.43
CA PHE A 57 -33.77 18.21 -17.24
C PHE A 57 -32.27 18.02 -17.52
N ARG A 58 -31.85 17.82 -18.78
CA ARG A 58 -30.44 17.65 -19.17
C ARG A 58 -29.71 18.98 -19.35
N HIS A 59 -30.44 20.08 -19.48
CA HIS A 59 -29.85 21.41 -19.58
C HIS A 59 -29.34 21.95 -18.24
N GLN A 60 -29.76 21.34 -17.12
CA GLN A 60 -29.37 21.74 -15.79
C GLN A 60 -28.85 20.52 -15.03
N ALA A 61 -27.60 20.58 -14.57
CA ALA A 61 -27.09 19.54 -13.69
C ALA A 61 -27.97 19.50 -12.43
N PRO A 62 -28.47 18.31 -12.01
CA PRO A 62 -29.24 18.22 -10.78
C PRO A 62 -28.40 18.73 -9.61
N ALA A 63 -29.01 19.53 -8.75
CA ALA A 63 -28.34 20.00 -7.55
C ALA A 63 -27.93 18.80 -6.67
N PRO A 64 -26.76 18.86 -6.00
CA PRO A 64 -26.42 17.86 -4.99
C PRO A 64 -27.52 17.79 -3.93
N GLY A 65 -27.85 16.56 -3.50
CA GLY A 65 -28.72 16.37 -2.33
C GLY A 65 -28.08 16.92 -1.05
N ALA A 66 -28.86 16.99 0.03
CA ALA A 66 -28.35 17.35 1.34
C ALA A 66 -27.24 16.37 1.80
N GLU A 67 -26.21 16.88 2.47
CA GLU A 67 -25.14 16.06 3.02
C GLU A 67 -25.71 15.16 4.12
N ALA A 68 -25.52 13.85 3.98
CA ALA A 68 -25.96 12.90 5.00
C ALA A 68 -25.03 13.02 6.23
N PRO A 69 -25.57 13.21 7.45
CA PRO A 69 -24.75 13.23 8.64
C PRO A 69 -24.08 11.86 8.81
N TRP A 70 -22.76 11.85 8.95
CA TRP A 70 -21.98 10.65 9.19
C TRP A 70 -20.93 10.92 10.25
N GLU A 71 -20.81 10.00 11.20
CA GLU A 71 -19.75 10.00 12.19
C GLU A 71 -18.95 8.71 12.11
N ALA A 72 -17.63 8.83 12.32
CA ALA A 72 -16.79 7.64 12.43
C ALA A 72 -17.20 6.81 13.67
N PRO A 73 -17.29 5.47 13.54
CA PRO A 73 -17.60 4.61 14.67
C PRO A 73 -16.45 4.61 15.68
N ILE A 74 -16.79 4.57 16.97
CA ILE A 74 -15.86 4.27 18.06
C ILE A 74 -16.07 2.81 18.43
N PRO A 75 -15.01 1.96 18.44
CA PRO A 75 -15.16 0.57 18.82
C PRO A 75 -15.45 0.42 20.32
N LEU A 76 -16.30 -0.53 20.66
CA LEU A 76 -16.41 -1.04 22.03
C LEU A 76 -15.17 -1.88 22.33
N GLU A 77 -14.50 -1.63 23.45
CA GLU A 77 -13.31 -2.36 23.87
C GLU A 77 -13.64 -3.36 24.98
N THR A 78 -13.11 -4.57 24.86
CA THR A 78 -13.06 -5.57 25.93
C THR A 78 -11.72 -6.31 25.88
N ARG A 79 -11.48 -7.19 26.85
CA ARG A 79 -10.26 -8.02 26.92
C ARG A 79 -10.63 -9.47 27.13
N LEU A 80 -9.83 -10.34 26.52
CA LEU A 80 -9.86 -11.75 26.82
C LEU A 80 -9.11 -12.05 28.13
N SER A 81 -9.27 -13.26 28.65
CA SER A 81 -8.65 -13.79 29.86
C SER A 81 -7.11 -13.74 29.85
N ASN A 82 -6.47 -13.81 28.67
CA ASN A 82 -5.03 -13.63 28.49
C ASN A 82 -4.58 -12.17 28.32
N GLY A 83 -5.50 -11.20 28.43
CA GLY A 83 -5.23 -9.77 28.29
C GLY A 83 -5.29 -9.24 26.86
N MET A 84 -5.48 -10.09 25.84
CA MET A 84 -5.60 -9.67 24.45
C MET A 84 -6.80 -8.74 24.27
N ARG A 85 -6.59 -7.59 23.61
CA ARG A 85 -7.66 -6.60 23.37
C ARG A 85 -8.59 -7.05 22.26
N VAL A 86 -9.88 -6.74 22.43
CA VAL A 86 -10.91 -6.94 21.42
C VAL A 86 -11.64 -5.62 21.19
N TRP A 87 -11.63 -5.15 19.95
CA TRP A 87 -12.41 -4.01 19.49
C TRP A 87 -13.59 -4.48 18.66
N PHE A 88 -14.79 -4.04 19.01
CA PHE A 88 -16.03 -4.48 18.37
C PHE A 88 -16.84 -3.29 17.84
N ILE A 89 -17.33 -3.39 16.60
CA ILE A 89 -18.29 -2.46 15.99
C ILE A 89 -19.46 -3.25 15.44
N ALA A 90 -20.65 -3.05 16.01
CA ALA A 90 -21.88 -3.65 15.51
C ALA A 90 -22.25 -3.08 14.13
N ARG A 91 -22.62 -3.95 13.19
CA ARG A 91 -23.08 -3.57 11.86
C ARG A 91 -24.16 -4.54 11.34
N PRO A 92 -25.41 -4.40 11.83
CA PRO A 92 -26.46 -5.39 11.58
C PRO A 92 -27.05 -5.37 10.17
N ALA A 93 -26.76 -4.33 9.37
CA ALA A 93 -27.41 -4.10 8.07
C ALA A 93 -27.15 -5.20 7.02
N LEU A 94 -26.03 -5.92 7.12
CA LEU A 94 -25.69 -7.03 6.22
C LEU A 94 -25.29 -8.24 7.07
N PRO A 95 -25.63 -9.47 6.66
CA PRO A 95 -25.30 -10.69 7.40
C PRO A 95 -23.83 -11.07 7.15
N ILE A 96 -22.90 -10.19 7.53
CA ILE A 96 -21.45 -10.40 7.41
C ILE A 96 -20.77 -10.04 8.71
N VAL A 97 -19.69 -10.76 9.03
CA VAL A 97 -18.77 -10.44 10.13
C VAL A 97 -17.35 -10.47 9.59
N ALA A 98 -16.66 -9.34 9.69
CA ALA A 98 -15.24 -9.21 9.37
C ALA A 98 -14.43 -9.19 10.66
N ILE A 99 -13.36 -9.98 10.68
CA ILE A 99 -12.50 -10.20 11.84
C ILE A 99 -11.06 -10.03 11.36
N GLN A 100 -10.29 -9.19 12.05
CA GLN A 100 -8.86 -9.03 11.81
C GLN A 100 -8.11 -9.21 13.12
N VAL A 101 -7.12 -10.10 13.13
CA VAL A 101 -6.14 -10.23 14.20
C VAL A 101 -4.85 -9.58 13.76
N THR A 102 -4.27 -8.77 14.65
CA THR A 102 -3.08 -7.98 14.34
C THR A 102 -2.11 -8.03 15.51
N SER A 103 -0.84 -8.27 15.19
CA SER A 103 0.28 -8.00 16.09
C SER A 103 1.04 -6.77 15.57
N PRO A 104 1.29 -5.72 16.39
CA PRO A 104 1.86 -4.46 15.94
C PRO A 104 3.39 -4.52 15.76
N ARG A 105 3.90 -5.62 15.21
CA ARG A 105 5.29 -5.88 14.82
C ARG A 105 5.29 -6.55 13.45
N GLY A 106 6.19 -6.16 12.57
CA GLY A 106 6.24 -6.66 11.20
C GLY A 106 7.68 -6.81 10.71
N ALA A 107 7.90 -6.40 9.46
CA ALA A 107 9.20 -6.43 8.82
C ALA A 107 10.23 -5.50 9.50
N ASP A 108 9.81 -4.58 10.38
CA ASP A 108 10.70 -3.81 11.26
C ASP A 108 11.55 -4.69 12.18
N GLN A 109 11.18 -5.95 12.38
CA GLN A 109 11.91 -6.94 13.18
C GLN A 109 12.64 -7.99 12.32
N GLN A 110 12.68 -7.83 10.98
CA GLN A 110 13.26 -8.85 10.11
C GLN A 110 14.80 -8.85 10.14
N PRO A 111 15.44 -10.03 10.20
CA PRO A 111 16.89 -10.14 10.15
C PRO A 111 17.46 -10.06 8.72
N SER A 112 16.62 -10.21 7.70
CA SER A 112 17.01 -10.21 6.29
C SER A 112 15.89 -9.62 5.42
N PRO A 113 16.23 -8.92 4.32
CA PRO A 113 15.24 -8.34 3.41
C PRO A 113 14.21 -9.37 2.92
N GLY A 114 12.94 -8.96 2.85
CA GLY A 114 11.85 -9.81 2.35
C GLY A 114 11.29 -10.84 3.32
N MET A 115 11.98 -11.13 4.44
CA MET A 115 11.55 -12.19 5.35
C MET A 115 10.21 -11.87 6.04
N GLY A 116 9.90 -10.59 6.28
CA GLY A 116 8.60 -10.16 6.78
C GLY A 116 7.46 -10.53 5.83
N ALA A 117 7.49 -10.02 4.59
CA ALA A 117 6.44 -10.36 3.60
C ALA A 117 6.35 -11.86 3.34
N PHE A 118 7.49 -12.56 3.31
CA PHE A 118 7.54 -14.02 3.18
C PHE A 118 6.83 -14.71 4.35
N LEU A 119 7.06 -14.26 5.59
CA LEU A 119 6.34 -14.76 6.77
C LEU A 119 4.83 -14.58 6.58
N GLY A 120 4.38 -13.41 6.12
CA GLY A 120 2.96 -13.16 5.83
C GLY A 120 2.37 -14.14 4.81
N ALA A 121 3.08 -14.36 3.70
CA ALA A 121 2.67 -15.33 2.67
C ALA A 121 2.62 -16.77 3.20
N MET A 122 3.44 -17.08 4.20
CA MET A 122 3.53 -18.41 4.82
C MET A 122 2.48 -18.67 5.91
N LEU A 123 1.81 -17.65 6.46
CA LEU A 123 0.88 -17.83 7.58
C LEU A 123 -0.27 -18.79 7.23
N GLU A 124 -0.78 -18.73 6.00
CA GLU A 124 -1.90 -19.57 5.54
C GLU A 124 -1.45 -20.91 4.93
N GLN A 125 -0.14 -21.20 4.89
CA GLN A 125 0.41 -22.40 4.23
C GLN A 125 0.49 -23.60 5.17
N GLY A 126 -0.53 -23.75 6.00
CA GLY A 126 -0.65 -24.85 6.97
C GLY A 126 -0.28 -24.47 8.40
N THR A 127 -0.89 -25.20 9.32
CA THR A 127 -0.72 -25.09 10.76
C THR A 127 -0.10 -26.37 11.32
N THR A 128 0.17 -26.41 12.62
CA THR A 128 0.66 -27.63 13.27
C THR A 128 -0.34 -28.80 13.21
N THR A 129 -1.61 -28.53 12.91
CA THR A 129 -2.68 -29.54 12.87
C THR A 129 -3.30 -29.74 11.49
N ARG A 130 -3.05 -28.83 10.53
CA ARG A 130 -3.63 -28.84 9.18
C ARG A 130 -2.57 -28.52 8.15
N ASN A 131 -2.49 -29.29 7.07
CA ASN A 131 -1.66 -28.91 5.92
C ASN A 131 -2.30 -27.73 5.15
N ALA A 132 -1.58 -27.18 4.16
CA ALA A 132 -2.05 -26.02 3.39
C ALA A 132 -3.39 -26.27 2.67
N LEU A 133 -3.61 -27.46 2.11
CA LEU A 133 -4.86 -27.81 1.44
C LEU A 133 -6.02 -27.88 2.44
N GLN A 134 -5.80 -28.47 3.62
CA GLN A 134 -6.82 -28.54 4.67
C GLN A 134 -7.19 -27.16 5.24
N VAL A 135 -6.24 -26.22 5.29
CA VAL A 135 -6.54 -24.81 5.64
C VAL A 135 -7.39 -24.17 4.55
N SER A 136 -7.02 -24.37 3.28
CA SER A 136 -7.79 -23.88 2.13
C SER A 136 -9.22 -24.43 2.11
N ASP A 137 -9.38 -25.75 2.25
CA ASP A 137 -10.68 -26.43 2.27
C ASP A 137 -11.54 -25.90 3.44
N ALA A 138 -10.94 -25.71 4.62
CA ALA A 138 -11.67 -25.17 5.78
C ALA A 138 -12.23 -23.76 5.53
N TYR A 139 -11.55 -22.91 4.76
CA TYR A 139 -12.10 -21.60 4.35
C TYR A 139 -13.20 -21.75 3.29
N LEU A 140 -13.02 -22.64 2.32
CA LEU A 140 -14.00 -22.89 1.26
C LEU A 140 -15.32 -23.45 1.80
N ASP A 141 -15.25 -24.37 2.77
CA ASP A 141 -16.41 -25.02 3.39
C ASP A 141 -17.40 -24.03 4.02
N ILE A 142 -16.90 -22.87 4.45
CA ILE A 142 -17.71 -21.79 5.06
C ILE A 142 -17.86 -20.56 4.16
N GLY A 143 -17.40 -20.64 2.90
CA GLY A 143 -17.43 -19.55 1.94
C GLY A 143 -16.70 -18.29 2.41
N ALA A 144 -15.62 -18.44 3.19
CA ALA A 144 -14.91 -17.31 3.76
C ALA A 144 -14.09 -16.55 2.72
N SER A 145 -14.07 -15.23 2.83
CA SER A 145 -12.97 -14.42 2.27
C SER A 145 -11.91 -14.24 3.35
N HIS A 146 -10.64 -14.42 3.02
CA HIS A 146 -9.56 -14.44 4.01
C HIS A 146 -8.26 -13.89 3.44
N GLY A 147 -7.26 -13.76 4.31
CA GLY A 147 -5.89 -13.52 3.91
C GLY A 147 -4.99 -13.24 5.09
N ALA A 148 -3.68 -13.30 4.86
CA ALA A 148 -2.66 -12.88 5.81
C ALA A 148 -1.56 -12.07 5.13
N TRP A 149 -0.96 -11.13 5.86
CA TRP A 149 0.18 -10.37 5.38
C TRP A 149 1.01 -9.84 6.54
N VAL A 150 2.25 -9.46 6.23
CA VAL A 150 3.13 -8.71 7.11
C VAL A 150 3.56 -7.47 6.34
N ASP A 151 3.32 -6.31 6.93
CA ASP A 151 3.87 -5.05 6.44
C ASP A 151 5.07 -4.63 7.30
N TRP A 152 5.48 -3.38 7.20
CA TRP A 152 6.62 -2.87 7.98
C TRP A 152 6.40 -2.96 9.48
N ASP A 153 5.19 -2.68 9.97
CA ASP A 153 4.94 -2.41 11.38
C ASP A 153 3.93 -3.38 12.00
N SER A 154 3.40 -4.34 11.24
CA SER A 154 2.39 -5.27 11.71
C SER A 154 2.37 -6.60 10.98
N THR A 155 1.94 -7.63 11.71
CA THR A 155 1.64 -8.98 11.23
C THR A 155 0.13 -9.18 11.36
N ASN A 156 -0.53 -9.57 10.28
CA ASN A 156 -1.98 -9.53 10.16
C ASN A 156 -2.53 -10.83 9.57
N ALA A 157 -3.70 -11.24 10.06
CA ALA A 157 -4.57 -12.17 9.37
C ALA A 157 -6.02 -11.70 9.51
N TRP A 158 -6.86 -11.99 8.52
CA TRP A 158 -8.26 -11.59 8.53
C TRP A 158 -9.15 -12.66 7.90
N ILE A 159 -10.42 -12.63 8.29
CA ILE A 159 -11.47 -13.44 7.72
C ILE A 159 -12.78 -12.64 7.66
N GLN A 160 -13.59 -12.88 6.63
CA GLN A 160 -14.96 -12.41 6.53
C GLN A 160 -15.87 -13.60 6.29
N VAL A 161 -16.89 -13.73 7.14
CA VAL A 161 -17.82 -14.86 7.15
C VAL A 161 -19.27 -14.40 7.32
N LEU A 162 -20.22 -15.30 7.07
CA LEU A 162 -21.60 -15.13 7.50
C LEU A 162 -21.74 -15.41 9.01
N PRO A 163 -22.68 -14.79 9.74
CA PRO A 163 -22.86 -14.95 11.18
C PRO A 163 -22.96 -16.40 11.64
N GLN A 164 -23.63 -17.29 10.89
CA GLN A 164 -23.74 -18.70 11.26
C GLN A 164 -22.40 -19.46 11.26
N HIS A 165 -21.37 -18.91 10.62
CA HIS A 165 -20.02 -19.48 10.56
C HIS A 165 -19.02 -18.73 11.47
N LEU A 166 -19.50 -17.84 12.36
CA LEU A 166 -18.65 -17.03 13.24
C LEU A 166 -17.65 -17.87 14.03
N ASP A 167 -18.14 -18.88 14.77
CA ASP A 167 -17.31 -19.74 15.60
C ASP A 167 -16.25 -20.50 14.78
N ARG A 168 -16.68 -21.06 13.64
CA ARG A 168 -15.78 -21.79 12.75
C ARG A 168 -14.73 -20.87 12.11
N GLY A 169 -15.12 -19.67 11.69
CA GLY A 169 -14.22 -18.68 11.12
C GLY A 169 -13.16 -18.20 12.11
N ILE A 170 -13.57 -17.95 13.36
CA ILE A 170 -12.65 -17.58 14.45
C ILE A 170 -11.69 -18.73 14.77
N GLU A 171 -12.17 -19.98 14.79
CA GLU A 171 -11.32 -21.15 15.01
C GLU A 171 -10.22 -21.27 13.96
N ILE A 172 -10.57 -21.15 12.66
CA ILE A 172 -9.60 -21.25 11.56
C ILE A 172 -8.60 -20.09 11.63
N LEU A 173 -9.09 -18.86 11.79
CA LEU A 173 -8.23 -17.67 11.89
C LEU A 173 -7.24 -17.79 13.06
N ALA A 174 -7.71 -18.28 14.21
CA ALA A 174 -6.86 -18.48 15.37
C ALA A 174 -5.79 -19.55 15.15
N ASP A 175 -6.13 -20.66 14.49
CA ASP A 175 -5.15 -21.70 14.20
C ASP A 175 -4.06 -21.22 13.23
N VAL A 176 -4.46 -20.55 12.14
CA VAL A 176 -3.56 -19.92 11.15
C VAL A 176 -2.64 -18.90 11.80
N PHE A 177 -3.20 -18.01 12.64
CA PHE A 177 -2.41 -16.94 13.23
C PHE A 177 -1.51 -17.41 14.38
N ARG A 178 -1.94 -18.41 15.17
CA ARG A 178 -1.21 -18.87 16.36
C ARG A 178 -0.23 -20.00 16.08
N ASN A 179 -0.55 -20.89 15.15
CA ASN A 179 0.13 -22.17 15.00
C ASN A 179 0.66 -22.44 13.58
N PRO A 180 1.23 -21.48 12.83
CA PRO A 180 1.77 -21.75 11.50
C PRO A 180 2.91 -22.78 11.56
N SER A 181 2.91 -23.76 10.66
CA SER A 181 3.87 -24.88 10.70
C SER A 181 5.22 -24.54 10.07
N PHE A 182 5.21 -23.69 9.05
CA PHE A 182 6.34 -23.39 8.17
C PHE A 182 6.98 -24.65 7.58
N ALA A 183 6.16 -25.58 7.08
CA ALA A 183 6.60 -26.82 6.45
C ALA A 183 7.60 -26.55 5.31
N ALA A 184 8.61 -27.42 5.18
CA ALA A 184 9.73 -27.18 4.27
C ALA A 184 9.28 -27.18 2.80
N GLU A 185 8.37 -28.08 2.42
CA GLU A 185 7.79 -28.14 1.09
C GLU A 185 7.03 -26.84 0.72
N GLU A 186 6.26 -26.29 1.66
CA GLU A 186 5.54 -25.03 1.44
C GLU A 186 6.49 -23.84 1.35
N VAL A 187 7.55 -23.81 2.16
CA VAL A 187 8.61 -22.78 2.04
C VAL A 187 9.24 -22.82 0.65
N GLN A 188 9.52 -23.99 0.09
CA GLN A 188 10.09 -24.11 -1.27
C GLN A 188 9.13 -23.61 -2.35
N ARG A 189 7.84 -23.96 -2.23
CA ARG A 189 6.80 -23.54 -3.17
C ARG A 189 6.60 -22.02 -3.13
N VAL A 190 6.43 -21.45 -1.94
CA VAL A 190 6.28 -19.99 -1.76
C VAL A 190 7.55 -19.27 -2.19
N ARG A 191 8.74 -19.80 -1.93
CA ARG A 191 10.00 -19.23 -2.45
C ARG A 191 10.01 -19.09 -3.96
N SER A 192 9.62 -20.14 -4.66
CA SER A 192 9.57 -20.11 -6.12
C SER A 192 8.61 -19.03 -6.63
N GLN A 193 7.44 -18.89 -5.98
CA GLN A 193 6.46 -17.84 -6.29
C GLN A 193 7.00 -16.44 -5.97
N THR A 194 7.62 -16.24 -4.81
CA THR A 194 8.19 -14.95 -4.40
C THR A 194 9.32 -14.52 -5.34
N ILE A 195 10.21 -15.43 -5.74
CA ILE A 195 11.28 -15.12 -6.71
C ILE A 195 10.70 -14.71 -8.07
N ALA A 196 9.65 -15.40 -8.55
CA ALA A 196 8.97 -14.99 -9.77
C ALA A 196 8.35 -13.58 -9.66
N SER A 197 7.71 -13.28 -8.52
CA SER A 197 7.17 -11.94 -8.24
C SER A 197 8.26 -10.87 -8.16
N ILE A 198 9.43 -11.16 -7.58
CA ILE A 198 10.57 -10.24 -7.54
C ILE A 198 11.07 -9.94 -8.95
N ARG A 199 11.21 -10.95 -9.81
CA ARG A 199 11.62 -10.76 -11.20
C ARG A 199 10.63 -9.87 -11.95
N GLN A 200 9.34 -10.15 -11.83
CA GLN A 200 8.29 -9.32 -12.43
C GLN A 200 8.31 -7.87 -11.90
N GLN A 201 8.62 -7.67 -10.62
CA GLN A 201 8.75 -6.33 -10.02
C GLN A 201 9.99 -5.59 -10.52
N ASN A 202 11.10 -6.28 -10.77
CA ASN A 202 12.33 -5.68 -11.27
C ASN A 202 12.18 -5.10 -12.68
N ASP A 203 11.19 -5.55 -13.45
CA ASP A 203 10.87 -4.97 -14.75
C ASP A 203 10.09 -3.63 -14.64
N GLN A 204 9.49 -3.35 -13.48
CA GLN A 204 8.64 -2.16 -13.27
C GLN A 204 9.46 -0.95 -12.81
N PRO A 205 9.54 0.15 -13.61
CA PRO A 205 10.33 1.33 -13.26
C PRO A 205 10.00 1.92 -11.89
N ARG A 206 8.71 1.92 -11.52
CA ARG A 206 8.24 2.46 -10.23
C ARG A 206 8.81 1.69 -9.04
N VAL A 207 8.85 0.36 -9.12
CA VAL A 207 9.39 -0.48 -8.04
C VAL A 207 10.89 -0.28 -7.89
N LEU A 208 11.62 -0.12 -9.01
CA LEU A 208 13.04 0.19 -8.98
C LEU A 208 13.32 1.51 -8.26
N VAL A 209 12.53 2.55 -8.58
CA VAL A 209 12.63 3.85 -7.92
C VAL A 209 12.29 3.74 -6.43
N ASP A 210 11.17 3.11 -6.06
CA ASP A 210 10.76 2.97 -4.66
C ASP A 210 11.79 2.19 -3.82
N ASN A 211 12.36 1.12 -4.36
CA ASN A 211 13.44 0.37 -3.69
C ASN A 211 14.73 1.20 -3.54
N ALA A 212 15.09 1.99 -4.55
CA ALA A 212 16.22 2.90 -4.47
C ALA A 212 15.99 4.03 -3.46
N ILE A 213 14.75 4.55 -3.33
CA ILE A 213 14.37 5.52 -2.30
C ILE A 213 14.60 4.91 -0.91
N ALA A 214 14.06 3.72 -0.67
CA ALA A 214 14.18 3.03 0.61
C ALA A 214 15.66 2.87 1.01
N ARG A 215 16.48 2.25 0.16
CA ARG A 215 17.91 1.99 0.44
C ARG A 215 18.71 3.27 0.63
N THR A 216 18.37 4.32 -0.11
CA THR A 216 19.08 5.60 -0.03
C THR A 216 18.78 6.35 1.27
N LEU A 217 17.53 6.32 1.73
CA LEU A 217 17.11 7.09 2.91
C LEU A 217 17.32 6.34 4.23
N PHE A 218 17.22 5.01 4.23
CA PHE A 218 17.14 4.19 5.44
C PHE A 218 18.22 3.09 5.48
N GLU A 219 19.42 3.38 4.99
CA GLU A 219 20.55 2.44 4.98
C GLU A 219 20.81 1.81 6.36
N GLY A 220 20.93 0.48 6.39
CA GLY A 220 21.16 -0.28 7.62
C GLY A 220 19.96 -0.31 8.59
N SER A 221 18.77 0.09 8.12
CA SER A 221 17.50 -0.09 8.81
C SER A 221 16.62 -1.06 8.00
N PRO A 222 15.74 -1.85 8.65
CA PRO A 222 14.75 -2.67 7.93
C PRO A 222 13.91 -1.86 6.92
N TYR A 223 13.61 -0.60 7.22
CA TYR A 223 12.88 0.30 6.31
C TYR A 223 13.64 0.66 5.03
N GLY A 224 14.95 0.41 4.99
CA GLY A 224 15.79 0.61 3.82
C GLY A 224 15.77 -0.54 2.83
N GLU A 225 15.08 -1.62 3.15
CA GLU A 225 15.05 -2.82 2.33
C GLU A 225 13.77 -2.92 1.51
N SER A 226 13.80 -3.72 0.44
CA SER A 226 12.55 -4.08 -0.23
C SER A 226 11.70 -4.94 0.70
N LEU A 227 10.41 -4.62 0.81
CA LEU A 227 9.48 -5.42 1.62
C LEU A 227 9.37 -6.85 1.09
N LEU A 228 9.50 -7.06 -0.23
CA LEU A 228 9.49 -8.38 -0.87
C LEU A 228 10.88 -9.06 -0.85
N GLY A 229 11.94 -8.29 -0.57
CA GLY A 229 13.32 -8.75 -0.54
C GLY A 229 13.99 -8.80 -1.90
N THR A 230 15.11 -9.53 -1.98
CA THR A 230 15.85 -9.80 -3.20
C THR A 230 15.82 -11.31 -3.50
N GLU A 231 16.17 -11.71 -4.73
CA GLU A 231 16.28 -13.14 -5.04
C GLU A 231 17.26 -13.85 -4.10
N SER A 232 18.38 -13.21 -3.77
CA SER A 232 19.39 -13.77 -2.85
C SER A 232 18.91 -13.86 -1.40
N SER A 233 18.23 -12.84 -0.89
CA SER A 233 17.71 -12.88 0.49
C SER A 233 16.62 -13.93 0.62
N VAL A 234 15.68 -13.99 -0.34
CA VAL A 234 14.58 -14.97 -0.37
C VAL A 234 15.09 -16.40 -0.56
N ALA A 235 16.15 -16.61 -1.35
CA ALA A 235 16.80 -17.91 -1.47
C ALA A 235 17.36 -18.43 -0.13
N SER A 236 17.77 -17.54 0.77
CA SER A 236 18.34 -17.88 2.08
C SER A 236 17.31 -18.15 3.19
N ILE A 237 16.02 -17.85 2.97
CA ILE A 237 14.97 -18.00 3.98
C ILE A 237 14.76 -19.48 4.31
N THR A 238 14.73 -19.83 5.60
CA THR A 238 14.49 -21.20 6.08
C THR A 238 13.26 -21.26 6.99
N SER A 239 12.68 -22.45 7.17
CA SER A 239 11.62 -22.66 8.17
C SER A 239 12.05 -22.22 9.57
N GLN A 240 13.32 -22.39 9.94
CA GLN A 240 13.84 -21.97 11.24
C GLN A 240 13.90 -20.45 11.37
N SER A 241 14.34 -19.74 10.34
CA SER A 241 14.36 -18.27 10.36
C SER A 241 12.95 -17.69 10.40
N LEU A 242 11.98 -18.30 9.72
CA LEU A 242 10.57 -17.92 9.79
C LEU A 242 9.98 -18.14 11.19
N LYS A 243 10.25 -19.29 11.82
CA LYS A 243 9.84 -19.55 13.22
C LYS A 243 10.46 -18.53 14.18
N ALA A 244 11.71 -18.13 13.96
CA ALA A 244 12.37 -17.11 14.77
C ALA A 244 11.71 -15.73 14.60
N LEU A 245 11.47 -15.30 13.36
CA LEU A 245 10.80 -14.03 13.07
C LEU A 245 9.36 -14.02 13.60
N TYR A 246 8.60 -15.09 13.40
CA TYR A 246 7.24 -15.25 13.93
C TYR A 246 7.20 -15.05 15.45
N ARG A 247 8.14 -15.66 16.20
CA ARG A 247 8.24 -15.43 17.67
C ARG A 247 8.63 -14.00 18.02
N ALA A 248 9.37 -13.31 17.16
CA ALA A 248 9.75 -11.92 17.34
C ALA A 248 8.60 -10.94 17.08
N THR A 249 7.67 -11.31 16.19
CA THR A 249 6.58 -10.43 15.74
C THR A 249 5.21 -10.77 16.31
N VAL A 250 4.96 -12.01 16.76
CA VAL A 250 3.62 -12.46 17.18
C VAL A 250 3.61 -12.94 18.64
N ALA A 251 2.90 -12.19 19.49
CA ALA A 251 2.61 -12.57 20.88
C ALA A 251 1.26 -12.03 21.37
N PRO A 252 0.52 -12.75 22.25
CA PRO A 252 -0.83 -12.37 22.69
C PRO A 252 -0.87 -11.02 23.41
N ALA A 253 0.15 -10.71 24.23
CA ALA A 253 0.19 -9.49 25.05
C ALA A 253 0.20 -8.19 24.22
N GLU A 254 0.77 -8.24 23.00
CA GLU A 254 0.80 -7.08 22.09
C GLU A 254 -0.25 -7.17 20.98
N SER A 255 -0.81 -8.37 20.76
CA SER A 255 -1.81 -8.59 19.72
C SER A 255 -3.19 -8.11 20.15
N PHE A 256 -4.05 -7.89 19.15
CA PHE A 256 -5.44 -7.50 19.36
C PHE A 256 -6.30 -8.00 18.21
N VAL A 257 -7.61 -8.06 18.44
CA VAL A 257 -8.60 -8.46 17.44
C VAL A 257 -9.59 -7.33 17.23
N VAL A 258 -9.92 -7.06 15.97
CA VAL A 258 -10.98 -6.14 15.56
C VAL A 258 -12.09 -6.93 14.90
N VAL A 259 -13.32 -6.74 15.36
CA VAL A 259 -14.52 -7.40 14.83
C VAL A 259 -15.55 -6.36 14.42
N VAL A 260 -16.06 -6.48 13.20
CA VAL A 260 -17.05 -5.57 12.63
C VAL A 260 -18.12 -6.38 11.91
N GLY A 261 -19.39 -6.27 12.30
CA GLY A 261 -20.44 -7.01 11.61
C GLY A 261 -21.73 -7.25 12.38
N ASN A 262 -22.57 -8.11 11.81
CA ASN A 262 -23.85 -8.52 12.36
C ASN A 262 -23.68 -9.65 13.40
N THR A 263 -23.32 -9.26 14.62
CA THR A 263 -23.17 -10.12 15.80
C THR A 263 -23.18 -9.22 17.05
N THR A 264 -23.00 -9.78 18.23
CA THR A 264 -22.89 -9.06 19.50
C THR A 264 -21.49 -9.14 20.08
N GLN A 265 -21.10 -8.17 20.91
CA GLN A 265 -19.82 -8.21 21.61
C GLN A 265 -19.68 -9.48 22.47
N SER A 266 -20.77 -9.93 23.11
CA SER A 266 -20.79 -11.12 23.97
C SER A 266 -20.54 -12.41 23.19
N GLU A 267 -21.21 -12.62 22.06
CA GLU A 267 -21.02 -13.81 21.21
C GLU A 267 -19.58 -13.89 20.69
N VAL A 268 -19.09 -12.78 20.14
CA VAL A 268 -17.72 -12.69 19.62
C VAL A 268 -16.69 -12.91 20.72
N THR A 269 -16.87 -12.29 21.89
CA THR A 269 -15.93 -12.46 23.00
C THR A 269 -15.90 -13.91 23.48
N ALA A 270 -17.06 -14.57 23.60
CA ALA A 270 -17.11 -15.98 23.97
C ALA A 270 -16.41 -16.88 22.94
N SER A 271 -16.57 -16.59 21.64
CA SER A 271 -15.90 -17.32 20.57
C SER A 271 -14.37 -17.09 20.57
N LEU A 272 -13.94 -15.85 20.72
CA LEU A 272 -12.53 -15.47 20.83
C LEU A 272 -11.88 -16.04 22.10
N GLU A 273 -12.59 -16.15 23.21
CA GLU A 273 -12.07 -16.81 24.42
C GLU A 273 -11.73 -18.27 24.17
N LYS A 274 -12.62 -19.02 23.51
CA LYS A 274 -12.35 -20.42 23.13
C LYS A 274 -11.11 -20.52 22.23
N ALA A 275 -10.97 -19.59 21.29
CA ALA A 275 -9.96 -19.65 20.25
C ALA A 275 -8.62 -18.98 20.60
N PHE A 276 -8.58 -18.03 21.53
CA PHE A 276 -7.37 -17.28 21.90
C PHE A 276 -7.14 -17.16 23.41
N GLY A 277 -8.13 -17.40 24.28
CA GLY A 277 -8.03 -17.16 25.73
C GLY A 277 -6.92 -17.93 26.42
N ASN A 278 -6.60 -19.14 25.93
CA ASN A 278 -5.49 -19.94 26.45
C ASN A 278 -4.14 -19.69 25.75
N TRP A 279 -4.07 -18.75 24.80
CA TRP A 279 -2.85 -18.47 24.06
C TRP A 279 -1.85 -17.71 24.94
N LYS A 280 -0.68 -18.31 25.13
CA LYS A 280 0.43 -17.75 25.92
C LYS A 280 1.71 -17.77 25.10
N SER A 281 2.33 -16.61 24.94
CA SER A 281 3.71 -16.48 24.48
C SER A 281 4.26 -15.11 24.87
N VAL A 282 5.58 -14.96 24.85
CA VAL A 282 6.27 -13.70 25.11
C VAL A 282 7.16 -13.42 23.90
N ALA A 283 6.96 -12.28 23.26
CA ALA A 283 7.87 -11.81 22.22
C ALA A 283 9.16 -11.27 22.87
N PRO A 284 10.33 -11.44 22.25
CA PRO A 284 11.55 -10.78 22.68
C PRO A 284 11.40 -9.25 22.64
N ALA A 285 12.35 -8.54 23.25
CA ALA A 285 12.39 -7.08 23.19
C ALA A 285 12.44 -6.61 21.72
N ARG A 286 11.70 -5.54 21.42
CA ARG A 286 11.67 -4.98 20.07
C ARG A 286 13.06 -4.44 19.68
N GLN A 287 13.52 -4.77 18.48
CA GLN A 287 14.68 -4.15 17.88
C GLN A 287 14.41 -2.66 17.63
N ARG A 288 15.33 -1.80 18.06
CA ARG A 288 15.25 -0.36 17.80
C ARG A 288 15.64 -0.10 16.35
N LEU A 289 14.83 0.69 15.66
CA LEU A 289 15.16 1.17 14.32
C LEU A 289 16.35 2.13 14.40
N ARG A 290 17.32 1.96 13.51
CA ARG A 290 18.40 2.92 13.32
C ARG A 290 17.80 4.23 12.79
N PRO A 291 18.13 5.40 13.37
CA PRO A 291 17.73 6.67 12.80
C PRO A 291 18.27 6.82 11.38
N ALA A 292 17.46 7.40 10.48
CA ALA A 292 17.93 7.74 9.15
C ALA A 292 19.08 8.76 9.23
N SER A 293 20.09 8.58 8.40
CA SER A 293 21.19 9.54 8.28
C SER A 293 20.69 10.87 7.72
N ARG A 294 21.42 11.95 7.97
CA ARG A 294 21.17 13.22 7.30
C ARG A 294 21.46 13.07 5.80
N GLN A 295 20.55 13.59 4.98
CA GLN A 295 20.64 13.50 3.53
C GLN A 295 21.34 14.75 2.95
N SER A 296 21.92 14.62 1.76
CA SER A 296 22.46 15.74 0.98
C SER A 296 21.88 15.70 -0.44
N LYS A 297 21.90 16.84 -1.13
CA LYS A 297 21.52 16.90 -2.54
C LYS A 297 22.35 15.94 -3.37
N LYS A 298 21.69 15.04 -4.08
CA LYS A 298 22.27 14.16 -5.09
C LYS A 298 21.20 13.72 -6.09
N ILE A 299 21.66 13.25 -7.23
CA ILE A 299 20.84 12.54 -8.22
C ILE A 299 21.30 11.08 -8.27
N ARG A 300 20.37 10.13 -8.13
CA ARG A 300 20.62 8.71 -8.36
C ARG A 300 19.86 8.24 -9.59
N VAL A 301 20.57 7.58 -10.50
CA VAL A 301 20.01 7.18 -11.80
C VAL A 301 20.11 5.68 -11.98
N ILE A 302 19.01 5.09 -12.42
CA ILE A 302 18.90 3.70 -12.85
C ILE A 302 18.76 3.73 -14.37
N ASP A 303 19.79 3.28 -15.10
CA ASP A 303 19.77 3.27 -16.56
C ASP A 303 18.75 2.25 -17.09
N ARG A 304 17.77 2.75 -17.86
CA ARG A 304 16.78 1.96 -18.58
C ARG A 304 16.83 2.30 -20.06
N LYS A 305 17.78 1.67 -20.77
CA LYS A 305 17.98 1.83 -22.21
C LYS A 305 16.68 1.66 -23.00
N GLY A 306 16.39 2.60 -23.90
CA GLY A 306 15.21 2.58 -24.75
C GLY A 306 13.88 2.90 -24.05
N SER A 307 13.90 3.32 -22.78
CA SER A 307 12.68 3.70 -22.07
C SER A 307 12.08 4.97 -22.68
N ALA A 308 10.82 4.92 -23.11
CA ALA A 308 10.09 6.08 -23.62
C ALA A 308 9.69 7.08 -22.52
N GLN A 309 9.60 6.59 -21.28
CA GLN A 309 9.29 7.39 -20.10
C GLN A 309 10.36 7.25 -19.03
N SER A 310 10.59 8.34 -18.29
CA SER A 310 11.40 8.37 -17.09
C SER A 310 10.48 8.38 -15.87
N THR A 311 10.64 7.40 -14.98
CA THR A 311 10.00 7.44 -13.66
C THR A 311 10.94 8.16 -12.70
N LEU A 312 10.46 9.22 -12.07
CA LEU A 312 11.28 10.07 -11.22
C LEU A 312 10.61 10.30 -9.86
N ALA A 313 11.44 10.58 -8.86
CA ALA A 313 11.04 10.94 -7.53
C ALA A 313 11.98 11.98 -6.92
N VAL A 314 11.40 13.02 -6.33
CA VAL A 314 12.07 13.90 -5.37
C VAL A 314 11.68 13.45 -3.97
N THR A 315 12.66 13.11 -3.13
CA THR A 315 12.44 12.39 -1.89
C THR A 315 13.32 12.87 -0.74
N THR A 316 12.85 12.67 0.48
CA THR A 316 13.64 12.83 1.72
C THR A 316 13.02 11.96 2.82
N VAL A 317 13.68 11.88 3.98
CA VAL A 317 13.11 11.27 5.18
C VAL A 317 11.89 12.07 5.61
N GLY A 318 10.73 11.42 5.66
CA GLY A 318 9.46 12.02 6.06
C GLY A 318 9.27 11.98 7.58
N VAL A 319 8.05 11.66 8.00
CA VAL A 319 7.62 11.70 9.41
C VAL A 319 6.99 10.38 9.83
N SER A 320 6.98 10.11 11.13
CA SER A 320 6.20 9.00 11.69
C SER A 320 4.71 9.33 11.71
N ARG A 321 3.88 8.30 11.82
CA ARG A 321 2.42 8.44 11.94
C ARG A 321 1.99 9.22 13.18
N THR A 322 2.81 9.25 14.23
CA THR A 322 2.55 9.89 15.52
C THR A 322 3.20 11.27 15.65
N THR A 323 3.69 11.86 14.55
CA THR A 323 4.26 13.21 14.58
C THR A 323 3.24 14.24 15.08
N LYS A 324 3.71 15.25 15.84
CA LYS A 324 2.85 16.26 16.47
C LYS A 324 2.08 17.11 15.46
N ASP A 325 2.68 17.33 14.29
CA ASP A 325 2.14 18.10 13.16
C ASP A 325 1.38 17.23 12.14
N PHE A 326 0.91 16.03 12.53
CA PHE A 326 0.28 15.07 11.61
C PHE A 326 -0.83 15.69 10.75
N ASP A 327 -1.71 16.47 11.37
CA ASP A 327 -2.85 17.10 10.70
C ASP A 327 -2.37 18.12 9.62
N ALA A 328 -1.31 18.89 9.91
CA ALA A 328 -0.70 19.81 8.95
C ALA A 328 0.03 19.06 7.82
N VAL A 329 0.71 17.95 8.12
CA VAL A 329 1.36 17.09 7.12
C VAL A 329 0.33 16.47 6.18
N LEU A 330 -0.79 15.97 6.72
CA LEU A 330 -1.87 15.36 5.93
C LEU A 330 -2.51 16.37 4.96
N ILE A 331 -2.87 17.56 5.47
CA ILE A 331 -3.45 18.63 4.64
C ILE A 331 -2.43 19.16 3.64
N GLY A 332 -1.21 19.46 4.09
CA GLY A 332 -0.16 19.97 3.20
C GLY A 332 0.20 19.00 2.08
N ASN A 333 0.31 17.71 2.35
CA ASN A 333 0.49 16.70 1.30
C ASN A 333 -0.69 16.66 0.33
N THR A 334 -1.92 16.82 0.84
CA THR A 334 -3.13 16.85 -0.02
C THR A 334 -3.06 17.99 -1.02
N ILE A 335 -2.64 19.19 -0.57
CA ILE A 335 -2.46 20.37 -1.42
C ILE A 335 -1.31 20.16 -2.42
N LEU A 336 -0.17 19.66 -1.95
CA LEU A 336 1.02 19.51 -2.79
C LEU A 336 0.84 18.48 -3.90
N GLY A 337 0.34 17.28 -3.58
CA GLY A 337 0.27 16.17 -4.54
C GLY A 337 -0.77 15.08 -4.24
N GLY A 338 -1.63 15.26 -3.24
CA GLY A 338 -2.55 14.21 -2.77
C GLY A 338 -3.95 14.23 -3.39
N MET A 339 -4.20 15.10 -4.37
CA MET A 339 -5.47 15.18 -5.11
C MET A 339 -5.24 15.53 -6.58
N PHE A 340 -6.24 15.34 -7.44
CA PHE A 340 -6.10 15.61 -8.87
C PHE A 340 -5.83 17.11 -9.16
N SER A 341 -6.46 18.00 -8.40
CA SER A 341 -6.24 19.46 -8.46
C SER A 341 -5.07 19.92 -7.56
N SER A 342 -4.14 19.03 -7.21
CA SER A 342 -2.97 19.39 -6.40
C SER A 342 -1.95 20.17 -7.23
N ARG A 343 -1.08 20.93 -6.54
CA ARG A 343 -0.10 21.81 -7.20
C ARG A 343 0.82 21.06 -8.17
N LEU A 344 1.38 19.93 -7.73
CA LEU A 344 2.26 19.11 -8.57
C LEU A 344 1.54 18.61 -9.82
N ASN A 345 0.31 18.11 -9.67
CA ASN A 345 -0.44 17.58 -10.80
C ASN A 345 -0.84 18.70 -11.78
N LEU A 346 -1.35 19.83 -11.28
CA LEU A 346 -1.68 20.97 -12.13
C LEU A 346 -0.45 21.52 -12.87
N ASN A 347 0.71 21.56 -12.21
CA ASN A 347 1.94 22.02 -12.84
C ASN A 347 2.43 21.04 -13.93
N LEU A 348 2.63 19.76 -13.58
CA LEU A 348 3.25 18.81 -14.49
C LEU A 348 2.29 18.30 -15.58
N ARG A 349 1.02 18.04 -15.24
CA ARG A 349 0.01 17.50 -16.16
C ARG A 349 -0.69 18.60 -16.96
N GLU A 350 -1.30 19.58 -16.29
CA GLU A 350 -2.14 20.56 -17.01
C GLU A 350 -1.31 21.64 -17.70
N LYS A 351 -0.36 22.23 -16.99
CA LYS A 351 0.43 23.35 -17.53
C LYS A 351 1.48 22.91 -18.54
N HIS A 352 2.17 21.81 -18.26
CA HIS A 352 3.31 21.37 -19.08
C HIS A 352 3.07 20.10 -19.90
N ALA A 353 2.02 19.34 -19.62
CA ALA A 353 1.73 18.07 -20.30
C ALA A 353 2.89 17.06 -20.29
N PHE A 354 3.75 17.09 -19.27
CA PHE A 354 4.89 16.17 -19.15
C PHE A 354 4.47 14.75 -18.75
N THR A 355 3.30 14.60 -18.13
CA THR A 355 2.82 13.36 -17.54
C THR A 355 1.30 13.29 -17.56
N TYR A 356 0.77 12.08 -17.43
CA TYR A 356 -0.65 11.85 -17.10
C TYR A 356 -0.98 12.10 -15.62
N GLY A 357 0.01 12.07 -14.73
CA GLY A 357 -0.20 12.27 -13.31
C GLY A 357 1.09 12.49 -12.51
N ALA A 358 1.06 13.49 -11.62
CA ALA A 358 2.10 13.71 -10.62
C ALA A 358 1.47 13.75 -9.22
N TYR A 359 2.17 13.15 -8.24
CA TYR A 359 1.62 12.95 -6.89
C TYR A 359 2.69 13.16 -5.82
N SER A 360 2.23 13.37 -4.58
CA SER A 360 3.09 13.31 -3.40
C SER A 360 2.45 12.52 -2.26
N MET A 361 3.31 11.89 -1.45
CA MET A 361 2.89 11.21 -0.24
C MET A 361 3.97 11.25 0.84
N PHE A 362 3.52 11.22 2.09
CA PHE A 362 4.32 10.81 3.23
C PHE A 362 3.93 9.38 3.58
N ASP A 363 4.83 8.42 3.39
CA ASP A 363 4.66 7.06 3.87
C ASP A 363 4.91 7.03 5.38
N MET A 364 3.84 7.19 6.16
CA MET A 364 3.93 7.30 7.61
C MET A 364 3.89 5.92 8.27
N ARG A 365 4.98 5.60 8.96
CA ARG A 365 5.17 4.33 9.69
C ARG A 365 5.24 4.59 11.20
N ARG A 366 5.52 3.56 12.00
CA ARG A 366 5.86 3.73 13.43
C ARG A 366 7.12 4.58 13.59
N GLY A 367 8.15 4.30 12.77
CA GLY A 367 9.26 5.23 12.53
C GLY A 367 8.95 6.22 11.40
N PRO A 368 9.86 7.15 11.08
CA PRO A 368 9.73 7.96 9.88
C PRO A 368 9.86 7.08 8.63
N GLY A 369 8.93 7.20 7.69
CA GLY A 369 9.07 6.65 6.34
C GLY A 369 9.33 7.76 5.32
N PRO A 370 9.45 7.44 4.01
CA PRO A 370 9.82 8.43 2.99
C PRO A 370 8.73 9.46 2.71
N PHE A 371 9.14 10.71 2.46
CA PHE A 371 8.37 11.64 1.64
C PHE A 371 8.74 11.41 0.18
N VAL A 372 7.76 11.36 -0.72
CA VAL A 372 7.98 11.15 -2.15
C VAL A 372 7.08 12.09 -2.95
N ALA A 373 7.66 12.90 -3.84
CA ALA A 373 6.98 13.57 -4.93
C ALA A 373 7.40 12.92 -6.25
N THR A 374 6.48 12.33 -7.00
CA THR A 374 6.79 11.41 -8.11
C THR A 374 5.89 11.61 -9.32
N ALA A 375 6.45 11.32 -10.50
CA ALA A 375 5.75 11.27 -11.77
C ALA A 375 6.43 10.28 -12.72
N ALA A 376 5.70 9.79 -13.71
CA ALA A 376 6.25 9.16 -14.90
C ALA A 376 6.11 10.14 -16.06
N VAL A 377 7.21 10.59 -16.64
CA VAL A 377 7.24 11.66 -17.64
C VAL A 377 7.86 11.16 -18.94
N ASP A 378 7.53 11.80 -20.05
CA ASP A 378 8.20 11.50 -21.32
C ASP A 378 9.70 11.81 -21.19
N THR A 379 10.55 10.87 -21.63
CA THR A 379 11.99 10.92 -21.38
C THR A 379 12.69 12.22 -21.84
N PRO A 380 12.32 12.86 -22.97
CA PRO A 380 12.88 14.16 -23.36
C PRO A 380 12.60 15.30 -22.37
N ASN A 381 11.57 15.18 -21.52
CA ASN A 381 11.15 16.20 -20.56
C ASN A 381 11.63 15.92 -19.13
N THR A 382 12.52 14.94 -18.92
CA THR A 382 12.94 14.48 -17.59
C THR A 382 13.53 15.61 -16.73
N GLY A 383 14.53 16.34 -17.25
CA GLY A 383 15.16 17.43 -16.53
C GLY A 383 14.20 18.59 -16.25
N ALA A 384 13.37 18.94 -17.23
CA ALA A 384 12.35 19.98 -17.08
C ALA A 384 11.33 19.63 -16.00
N ALA A 385 10.84 18.39 -15.97
CA ALA A 385 9.91 17.94 -14.95
C ALA A 385 10.51 17.92 -13.55
N ILE A 386 11.77 17.48 -13.39
CA ILE A 386 12.49 17.53 -12.10
C ILE A 386 12.59 18.97 -11.61
N LYS A 387 12.97 19.90 -12.50
CA LYS A 387 13.05 21.32 -12.18
C LYS A 387 11.70 21.86 -11.70
N GLU A 388 10.61 21.51 -12.37
CA GLU A 388 9.28 21.94 -11.97
C GLU A 388 8.81 21.35 -10.63
N ILE A 389 9.15 20.08 -10.32
CA ILE A 389 8.85 19.51 -9.00
C ILE A 389 9.62 20.25 -7.90
N LEU A 390 10.91 20.51 -8.12
CA LEU A 390 11.73 21.26 -7.16
C LEU A 390 11.22 22.70 -6.98
N ASN A 391 10.85 23.36 -8.07
CA ASN A 391 10.24 24.69 -8.04
C ASN A 391 8.94 24.68 -7.25
N GLU A 392 8.07 23.69 -7.48
CA GLU A 392 6.80 23.59 -6.78
C GLU A 392 7.00 23.35 -5.27
N ILE A 393 7.93 22.46 -4.90
CA ILE A 393 8.28 22.24 -3.49
C ILE A 393 8.83 23.53 -2.87
N ASN A 394 9.71 24.25 -3.56
CA ASN A 394 10.26 25.51 -3.06
C ASN A 394 9.18 26.58 -2.89
N THR A 395 8.33 26.78 -3.89
CA THR A 395 7.19 27.71 -3.82
C THR A 395 6.23 27.31 -2.71
N PHE A 396 5.95 26.03 -2.52
CA PHE A 396 5.08 25.53 -1.44
C PHE A 396 5.64 25.84 -0.05
N ARG A 397 6.97 25.94 0.09
CA ARG A 397 7.62 26.36 1.34
C ARG A 397 7.57 27.88 1.54
N SER A 398 7.86 28.64 0.48
CA SER A 398 8.01 30.10 0.59
C SER A 398 6.69 30.88 0.50
N SER A 399 5.68 30.33 -0.16
CA SER A 399 4.41 30.99 -0.42
C SER A 399 3.29 30.35 0.40
N ARG A 400 2.45 31.20 1.01
CA ARG A 400 1.28 30.72 1.75
C ARG A 400 0.33 29.96 0.82
N VAL A 401 -0.25 28.90 1.34
CA VAL A 401 -1.39 28.24 0.68
C VAL A 401 -2.60 29.16 0.70
N THR A 402 -3.38 29.12 -0.36
CA THR A 402 -4.61 29.90 -0.46
C THR A 402 -5.72 29.27 0.36
N GLU A 403 -6.71 30.08 0.75
CA GLU A 403 -7.91 29.57 1.44
C GLU A 403 -8.67 28.53 0.59
N GLU A 404 -8.67 28.71 -0.73
CA GLU A 404 -9.33 27.77 -1.64
C GLU A 404 -8.61 26.41 -1.68
N GLU A 405 -7.28 26.41 -1.75
CA GLU A 405 -6.49 25.17 -1.68
C GLU A 405 -6.72 24.44 -0.36
N LEU A 406 -6.74 25.18 0.75
CA LEU A 406 -7.00 24.64 2.08
C LEU A 406 -8.41 24.05 2.16
N ARG A 407 -9.42 24.78 1.68
CA ARG A 407 -10.82 24.34 1.64
C ARG A 407 -11.00 23.07 0.81
N LEU A 408 -10.36 22.99 -0.37
CA LEU A 408 -10.40 21.81 -1.22
C LEU A 408 -9.70 20.60 -0.57
N ALA A 409 -8.53 20.81 0.05
CA ALA A 409 -7.80 19.76 0.73
C ALA A 409 -8.56 19.23 1.96
N LEU A 410 -9.15 20.13 2.75
CA LEU A 410 -10.01 19.78 3.87
C LEU A 410 -11.23 18.97 3.38
N GLY A 411 -11.93 19.48 2.37
CA GLY A 411 -13.06 18.79 1.75
C GLY A 411 -12.68 17.40 1.27
N ARG A 412 -11.51 17.24 0.63
CA ARG A 412 -10.99 15.94 0.19
C ARG A 412 -10.79 14.99 1.38
N GLN A 413 -10.14 15.44 2.45
CA GLN A 413 -9.86 14.59 3.60
C GLN A 413 -11.14 14.20 4.35
N VAL A 414 -11.98 15.17 4.70
CA VAL A 414 -13.21 14.94 5.47
C VAL A 414 -14.22 14.12 4.68
N LYS A 415 -14.53 14.50 3.43
CA LYS A 415 -15.54 13.82 2.62
C LYS A 415 -15.11 12.44 2.13
N SER A 416 -13.82 12.11 2.22
CA SER A 416 -13.33 10.74 1.94
C SER A 416 -13.47 9.78 3.12
N LEU A 417 -13.71 10.27 4.34
CA LEU A 417 -13.79 9.42 5.54
C LEU A 417 -14.93 8.41 5.47
N PRO A 418 -16.18 8.74 5.10
CA PRO A 418 -17.25 7.75 5.01
C PRO A 418 -16.87 6.56 4.11
N GLY A 419 -16.21 6.83 2.98
CA GLY A 419 -15.73 5.80 2.05
C GLY A 419 -14.74 4.82 2.69
N ARG A 420 -13.95 5.24 3.70
CA ARG A 420 -13.06 4.33 4.45
C ARG A 420 -13.85 3.32 5.31
N PHE A 421 -15.05 3.68 5.73
CA PHE A 421 -15.90 2.88 6.62
C PHE A 421 -17.08 2.22 5.89
N GLN A 422 -17.08 2.22 4.55
CA GLN A 422 -18.20 1.72 3.76
C GLN A 422 -18.39 0.19 3.84
N SER A 423 -17.34 -0.59 4.12
CA SER A 423 -17.39 -2.06 4.24
C SER A 423 -16.96 -2.55 5.62
N ALA A 424 -17.39 -3.75 6.03
CA ALA A 424 -16.99 -4.32 7.32
C ALA A 424 -15.47 -4.54 7.38
N THR A 425 -14.87 -5.04 6.30
CA THR A 425 -13.42 -5.25 6.17
C THR A 425 -12.62 -3.95 6.22
N THR A 426 -13.02 -2.90 5.49
CA THR A 426 -12.29 -1.62 5.50
C THR A 426 -12.45 -0.88 6.82
N THR A 427 -13.58 -1.04 7.50
CA THR A 427 -13.75 -0.57 8.89
C THR A 427 -12.82 -1.33 9.84
N ALA A 428 -12.77 -2.66 9.78
CA ALA A 428 -11.89 -3.46 10.63
C ALA A 428 -10.41 -3.06 10.44
N ARG A 429 -9.97 -2.91 9.18
CA ARG A 429 -8.62 -2.43 8.85
C ARG A 429 -8.34 -1.02 9.37
N SER A 430 -9.31 -0.10 9.24
CA SER A 430 -9.15 1.29 9.71
C SER A 430 -8.99 1.35 11.24
N ILE A 431 -9.77 0.56 11.98
CA ILE A 431 -9.66 0.46 13.44
C ILE A 431 -8.38 -0.26 13.85
N ALA A 432 -7.97 -1.32 13.13
CA ALA A 432 -6.72 -2.01 13.42
C ALA A 432 -5.50 -1.09 13.32
N ALA A 433 -5.50 -0.16 12.36
CA ALA A 433 -4.45 0.86 12.23
C ALA A 433 -4.30 1.72 13.51
N LEU A 434 -5.38 1.97 14.27
CA LEU A 434 -5.28 2.68 15.55
C LEU A 434 -4.40 1.91 16.53
N GLY A 435 -4.55 0.58 16.61
CA GLY A 435 -3.73 -0.28 17.46
C GLY A 435 -2.29 -0.41 17.02
N VAL A 436 -2.03 -0.47 15.71
CA VAL A 436 -0.66 -0.52 15.15
C VAL A 436 0.15 0.72 15.56
N PHE A 437 -0.49 1.90 15.50
CA PHE A 437 0.16 3.18 15.76
C PHE A 437 -0.06 3.73 17.18
N GLY A 438 -0.83 3.04 18.02
CA GLY A 438 -1.12 3.48 19.40
C GLY A 438 -1.96 4.75 19.48
N LEU A 439 -2.91 4.92 18.57
CA LEU A 439 -3.81 6.08 18.51
C LEU A 439 -5.05 5.86 19.38
N ALA A 440 -5.72 6.95 19.76
CA ALA A 440 -6.97 6.90 20.51
C ALA A 440 -8.11 6.25 19.70
N ASN A 441 -9.03 5.56 20.38
CA ASN A 441 -10.15 4.83 19.74
C ASN A 441 -11.12 5.78 19.00
N ASP A 442 -11.17 7.06 19.38
CA ASP A 442 -12.02 8.09 18.77
C ASP A 442 -11.29 8.96 17.74
N GLU A 443 -10.05 8.61 17.39
CA GLU A 443 -9.18 9.37 16.48
C GLU A 443 -9.88 9.77 15.18
N TYR A 444 -10.63 8.87 14.53
CA TYR A 444 -11.34 9.20 13.29
C TYR A 444 -12.57 10.09 13.49
N ARG A 445 -13.18 10.07 14.68
CA ARG A 445 -14.33 10.92 15.01
C ARG A 445 -13.87 12.35 15.30
N GLN A 446 -12.74 12.50 15.99
CA GLN A 446 -12.19 13.81 16.32
C GLN A 446 -11.48 14.47 15.13
N ARG A 447 -10.95 13.67 14.19
CA ARG A 447 -10.08 14.17 13.11
C ARG A 447 -10.71 15.30 12.28
N PRO A 448 -11.96 15.23 11.78
CA PRO A 448 -12.55 16.31 11.00
C PRO A 448 -12.43 17.69 11.68
N GLY A 449 -12.85 17.78 12.95
CA GLY A 449 -12.76 19.02 13.72
C GLY A 449 -11.31 19.46 13.97
N ARG A 450 -10.34 18.54 14.07
CA ARG A 450 -8.91 18.92 14.13
C ARG A 450 -8.38 19.44 12.80
N LEU A 451 -8.76 18.82 11.68
CA LEU A 451 -8.36 19.24 10.34
C LEU A 451 -8.95 20.60 9.97
N GLU A 452 -10.18 20.89 10.38
CA GLU A 452 -10.82 22.20 10.20
C GLU A 452 -10.07 23.35 10.89
N ARG A 453 -9.26 23.05 11.91
CA ARG A 453 -8.42 24.03 12.62
C ARG A 453 -7.03 24.21 12.01
N VAL A 454 -6.69 23.44 10.97
CA VAL A 454 -5.40 23.60 10.29
C VAL A 454 -5.40 24.92 9.52
N THR A 455 -4.38 25.75 9.78
CA THR A 455 -4.23 27.06 9.16
C THR A 455 -3.21 27.05 8.02
N PRO A 456 -3.26 28.01 7.08
CA PRO A 456 -2.23 28.16 6.05
C PRO A 456 -0.80 28.31 6.62
N ALA A 457 -0.66 28.97 7.78
CA ALA A 457 0.61 29.15 8.46
C ALA A 457 1.20 27.82 8.96
N GLN A 458 0.38 26.94 9.54
CA GLN A 458 0.83 25.60 9.97
C GLN A 458 1.25 24.72 8.80
N VAL A 459 0.56 24.81 7.66
CA VAL A 459 0.96 24.09 6.43
C VAL A 459 2.30 24.62 5.92
N GLN A 460 2.51 25.94 5.93
CA GLN A 460 3.76 26.56 5.52
C GLN A 460 4.93 26.21 6.46
N GLU A 461 4.69 26.23 7.77
CA GLU A 461 5.66 25.82 8.78
C GLU A 461 6.06 24.34 8.58
N MET A 462 5.08 23.47 8.40
CA MET A 462 5.30 22.06 8.06
C MET A 462 6.16 21.92 6.80
N ALA A 463 5.80 22.59 5.70
CA ALA A 463 6.57 22.53 4.46
C ALA A 463 8.03 22.99 4.67
N SER A 464 8.21 24.10 5.40
CA SER A 464 9.53 24.67 5.69
C SER A 464 10.41 23.72 6.50
N ASN A 465 9.84 23.06 7.51
CA ASN A 465 10.52 22.17 8.44
C ASN A 465 10.78 20.76 7.86
N ARG A 466 9.90 20.27 6.98
CA ARG A 466 9.94 18.88 6.48
C ARG A 466 10.56 18.73 5.10
N LEU A 467 10.52 19.76 4.26
CA LEU A 467 10.93 19.69 2.85
C LEU A 467 12.20 20.51 2.59
N ASN A 468 13.24 20.35 3.42
CA ASN A 468 14.49 21.09 3.28
C ASN A 468 15.15 20.83 1.89
N PRO A 469 15.30 21.84 1.01
CA PRO A 469 15.84 21.65 -0.33
C PRO A 469 17.28 21.12 -0.36
N ASN A 470 18.03 21.29 0.72
CA ASN A 470 19.40 20.80 0.85
C ASN A 470 19.48 19.31 1.22
N GLU A 471 18.35 18.70 1.57
CA GLU A 471 18.24 17.30 1.98
C GLU A 471 17.35 16.49 1.01
N LEU A 472 16.75 17.16 0.02
CA LEU A 472 16.02 16.51 -1.06
C LEU A 472 16.99 15.77 -1.97
N GLN A 473 16.64 14.53 -2.31
CA GLN A 473 17.34 13.71 -3.29
C GLN A 473 16.43 13.43 -4.47
N ILE A 474 17.06 13.23 -5.63
CA ILE A 474 16.37 12.89 -6.86
C ILE A 474 16.73 11.46 -7.22
N ILE A 475 15.72 10.64 -7.50
CA ILE A 475 15.91 9.28 -8.03
C ILE A 475 15.19 9.19 -9.37
N VAL A 476 15.87 8.70 -10.40
CA VAL A 476 15.35 8.59 -11.76
C VAL A 476 15.63 7.20 -12.33
N ALA A 477 14.61 6.57 -12.90
CA ALA A 477 14.76 5.41 -13.77
C ALA A 477 14.33 5.80 -15.20
N GLY A 478 15.26 5.82 -16.14
CA GLY A 478 15.04 6.27 -17.52
C GLY A 478 16.25 6.02 -18.42
N ASP A 479 16.13 6.30 -19.72
CA ASP A 479 17.23 6.08 -20.67
C ASP A 479 18.38 7.06 -20.40
N LEU A 480 19.48 6.54 -19.85
CA LEU A 480 20.62 7.35 -19.43
C LEU A 480 21.25 8.13 -20.60
N SER A 481 21.21 7.59 -21.82
CA SER A 481 21.77 8.25 -23.00
C SER A 481 21.03 9.53 -23.35
N VAL A 482 19.74 9.62 -23.01
CA VAL A 482 18.88 10.79 -23.28
C VAL A 482 18.83 11.75 -22.10
N ILE A 483 18.77 11.23 -20.87
CA ILE A 483 18.56 12.07 -19.68
C ILE A 483 19.85 12.63 -19.09
N ARG A 484 21.02 12.00 -19.32
CA ARG A 484 22.30 12.47 -18.78
C ARG A 484 22.56 13.97 -19.00
N PRO A 485 22.49 14.53 -20.23
CA PRO A 485 22.71 15.96 -20.43
C PRO A 485 21.67 16.83 -19.71
N GLN A 486 20.42 16.37 -19.62
CA GLN A 486 19.35 17.10 -18.91
C GLN A 486 19.62 17.16 -17.40
N LEU A 487 20.10 16.05 -16.81
CA LEU A 487 20.40 15.98 -15.38
C LEU A 487 21.63 16.82 -15.01
N MET A 488 22.68 16.81 -15.85
CA MET A 488 23.84 17.67 -15.67
C MET A 488 23.47 19.16 -15.71
N ALA A 489 22.56 19.55 -16.62
CA ALA A 489 22.09 20.93 -16.72
C ALA A 489 21.30 21.42 -15.49
N LEU A 490 20.88 20.54 -14.58
CA LEU A 490 20.22 20.93 -13.33
C LEU A 490 21.18 21.51 -12.29
N ALA A 491 22.47 21.19 -12.36
CA ALA A 491 23.48 21.57 -11.36
C ALA A 491 23.01 21.32 -9.91
N TYR A 492 22.45 20.13 -9.66
CA TYR A 492 21.81 19.77 -8.39
C TYR A 492 22.75 19.04 -7.42
N GLY A 493 24.01 18.84 -7.77
CA GLY A 493 24.97 18.02 -7.04
C GLY A 493 25.31 16.73 -7.78
N VAL A 494 26.06 15.87 -7.08
CA VAL A 494 26.64 14.64 -7.66
C VAL A 494 25.57 13.75 -8.27
N ILE A 495 25.85 13.24 -9.47
CA ILE A 495 25.02 12.24 -10.16
C ILE A 495 25.68 10.87 -10.01
N GLU A 496 24.97 9.92 -9.40
CA GLU A 496 25.40 8.54 -9.22
C GLU A 496 24.54 7.62 -10.09
N ILE A 497 25.17 6.89 -11.00
CA ILE A 497 24.51 5.78 -11.68
C ILE A 497 24.57 4.59 -10.73
N ILE A 498 23.42 3.99 -10.44
CA ILE A 498 23.31 2.91 -9.45
C ILE A 498 22.78 1.63 -10.08
N ASP A 499 23.23 0.50 -9.55
CA ASP A 499 22.66 -0.80 -9.86
C ASP A 499 21.22 -0.90 -9.30
N PRO A 500 20.22 -1.30 -10.09
CA PRO A 500 18.83 -1.35 -9.64
C PRO A 500 18.58 -2.33 -8.49
N SER A 501 19.35 -3.41 -8.40
CA SER A 501 19.13 -4.48 -7.44
C SER A 501 19.81 -4.22 -6.09
N THR A 502 21.04 -3.69 -6.13
CA THR A 502 21.90 -3.48 -4.96
C THR A 502 22.01 -2.02 -4.54
N SER A 503 21.60 -1.07 -5.40
CA SER A 503 21.88 0.37 -5.25
C SER A 503 23.36 0.73 -5.09
N LYS A 504 24.27 -0.18 -5.46
CA LYS A 504 25.70 0.10 -5.54
C LYS A 504 25.95 1.14 -6.63
N VAL A 505 26.80 2.12 -6.33
CA VAL A 505 27.24 3.12 -7.32
C VAL A 505 28.13 2.43 -8.36
N LEU A 506 27.74 2.54 -9.62
CA LEU A 506 28.44 2.03 -10.79
C LEU A 506 29.33 3.10 -11.43
N GLU A 507 28.85 4.35 -11.43
CA GLU A 507 29.55 5.50 -12.01
C GLU A 507 29.17 6.74 -11.19
N THR A 508 30.15 7.61 -10.92
CA THR A 508 29.93 8.92 -10.30
C THR A 508 30.31 10.00 -11.32
N ILE A 509 29.36 10.87 -11.62
CA ILE A 509 29.56 12.06 -12.46
C ILE A 509 29.58 13.25 -11.50
N ALA A 510 30.77 13.80 -11.28
CA ALA A 510 30.91 15.04 -10.51
C ALA A 510 30.41 16.23 -11.33
N ASP A 511 29.85 17.24 -10.66
CA ASP A 511 29.64 18.55 -11.27
C ASP A 511 30.98 19.03 -11.84
N SER A 512 31.02 19.40 -13.11
CA SER A 512 32.17 20.13 -13.63
C SER A 512 32.21 21.49 -12.93
N PRO A 513 33.39 21.94 -12.48
CA PRO A 513 33.55 23.16 -11.67
C PRO A 513 33.07 24.43 -12.37
#